data_AF-A0A6A5GII4-F1
#
_entry.id   AF-A0A6A5GII4-F1
#
_cell.length_a   1.000
_cell.length_b   1.000
_cell.length_c   1.000
_cell.angle_alpha   90.00
_cell.angle_beta   90.00
_cell.angle_gamma   90.00
#
_symmetry.space_group_name_H-M   'P 1'
#
loop_
_entity.id
_entity.type
_entity.pdbx_description
1 polymer ?
#
loop_
_entity_poly.entity_id
_entity_poly.type
_entity_poly.pdbx_seq_one_letter_code
_entity_poly.pdbx_strand_id
1 'polypeptide(L)'
;MTFSSKRRNRWELEEKKPLPSLTGELITVNLAVEEDGFKIVVNEEYHLYYYQRMDPHHADQITIAGDVLVNAVDIAYAEEEEVEEDHDN
;
A
#
# COMPACT_ATOMS: atom_id res chain seq x y z
N MET A 1 -3.10 -8.53 10.73
CA MET A 1 -3.61 -7.44 9.90
C MET A 1 -4.53 -8.05 8.86
N THR A 2 -5.62 -7.38 8.53
CA THR A 2 -6.64 -7.90 7.60
C THR A 2 -6.69 -6.99 6.39
N PHE A 3 -6.69 -7.60 5.20
CA PHE A 3 -6.83 -6.91 3.93
C PHE A 3 -8.08 -7.39 3.20
N SER A 4 -8.81 -6.48 2.58
CA SER A 4 -9.97 -6.80 1.76
C SER A 4 -10.24 -5.67 0.78
N SER A 5 -11.02 -5.98 -0.24
CA SER A 5 -11.59 -5.00 -1.17
C SER A 5 -13.09 -4.87 -0.92
N LYS A 6 -13.63 -3.66 -1.10
CA LYS A 6 -15.07 -3.40 -1.02
C LYS A 6 -15.59 -2.98 -2.39
N ARG A 7 -16.52 -3.76 -2.95
CA ARG A 7 -17.14 -3.47 -4.25
C ARG A 7 -18.65 -3.43 -4.12
N ARG A 8 -19.27 -2.38 -4.66
CA ARG A 8 -20.74 -2.19 -4.62
C ARG A 8 -21.30 -2.38 -3.20
N ASN A 9 -20.62 -1.77 -2.21
CA ASN A 9 -20.93 -1.86 -0.79
C ASN A 9 -20.85 -3.26 -0.15
N ARG A 10 -20.17 -4.22 -0.78
CA ARG A 10 -19.93 -5.55 -0.22
C ARG A 10 -18.44 -5.80 -0.03
N TRP A 11 -18.09 -6.34 1.12
CA TRP A 11 -16.74 -6.81 1.39
C TRP A 11 -16.50 -8.13 0.65
N GLU A 12 -15.32 -8.23 0.07
CA GLU A 12 -14.83 -9.48 -0.51
C GLU A 12 -14.05 -10.30 0.52
N LEU A 13 -13.46 -11.42 0.08
CA LEU A 13 -12.68 -12.31 0.95
C LEU A 13 -11.58 -11.56 1.69
N GLU A 14 -11.52 -11.77 3.00
CA GLU A 14 -10.48 -11.23 3.86
C GLU A 14 -9.19 -12.06 3.77
N GLU A 15 -8.07 -11.37 3.64
CA GLU A 15 -6.74 -11.95 3.76
C GLU A 15 -6.14 -11.58 5.11
N LYS A 16 -5.83 -12.59 5.92
CA LYS A 16 -5.23 -12.40 7.24
C LYS A 16 -3.72 -12.60 7.14
N LYS A 17 -2.97 -11.58 7.53
CA LYS A 17 -1.51 -11.64 7.68
C LYS A 17 -1.15 -11.46 9.16
N PRO A 18 -0.02 -12.01 9.63
CA PRO A 18 0.49 -11.70 10.97
C PRO A 18 0.59 -10.19 11.18
N LEU A 19 0.40 -9.72 12.41
CA LEU A 19 0.78 -8.35 12.77
C LEU A 19 2.22 -8.38 13.26
N PRO A 20 3.07 -7.41 12.86
CA PRO A 20 4.33 -7.19 13.56
C PRO A 20 4.03 -6.76 15.01
N SER A 21 5.00 -6.93 15.89
CA SER A 21 4.91 -6.44 17.27
C SER A 21 4.96 -4.91 17.25
N LEU A 22 3.81 -4.23 17.41
CA LEU A 22 3.68 -2.78 17.30
C LEU A 22 3.38 -2.10 18.65
N THR A 23 3.82 -2.68 19.77
CA THR A 23 3.41 -2.21 21.10
C THR A 23 4.14 -0.94 21.54
N GLY A 24 3.41 0.19 21.58
CA GLY A 24 3.81 1.41 22.30
C GLY A 24 4.67 2.41 21.54
N GLU A 25 4.96 2.16 20.27
CA GLU A 25 5.86 2.99 19.46
C GLU A 25 5.13 3.67 18.29
N LEU A 26 5.71 4.77 17.80
CA LEU A 26 5.28 5.38 16.54
C LEU A 26 5.46 4.37 15.41
N ILE A 27 4.45 4.26 14.55
CA ILE A 27 4.52 3.40 13.38
C ILE A 27 4.64 4.23 12.11
N THR A 28 5.47 3.78 11.18
CA THR A 28 5.52 4.29 9.80
C THR A 28 4.97 3.22 8.88
N VAL A 29 4.01 3.58 8.04
CA VAL A 29 3.41 2.68 7.05
C VAL A 29 3.63 3.29 5.67
N ASN A 30 4.46 2.62 4.86
CA ASN A 30 4.67 2.98 3.47
C ASN A 30 3.82 2.07 2.58
N LEU A 31 3.05 2.68 1.69
CA LEU A 31 2.19 2.01 0.72
C LEU A 31 2.68 2.38 -0.67
N ALA A 32 3.35 1.43 -1.34
CA ALA A 32 3.78 1.59 -2.72
C ALA A 32 2.78 0.90 -3.65
N VAL A 33 2.40 1.60 -4.72
CA VAL A 33 1.60 1.03 -5.82
C VAL A 33 2.56 0.38 -6.80
N GLU A 34 2.38 -0.91 -7.03
CA GLU A 34 3.13 -1.72 -7.99
C GLU A 34 2.16 -2.32 -9.02
N GLU A 35 2.67 -2.88 -10.13
CA GLU A 35 1.85 -3.38 -11.25
C GLU A 35 0.78 -4.38 -10.81
N ASP A 36 1.10 -5.25 -9.85
CA ASP A 36 0.22 -6.33 -9.37
C ASP A 36 -0.53 -5.99 -8.06
N GLY A 37 -0.36 -4.78 -7.52
CA GLY A 37 -1.04 -4.34 -6.31
C GLY A 37 -0.23 -3.45 -5.38
N PHE A 38 -0.33 -3.70 -4.08
CA PHE A 38 0.20 -2.81 -3.06
C PHE A 38 1.28 -3.51 -2.24
N LYS A 39 2.48 -2.94 -2.26
CA LYS A 39 3.53 -3.29 -1.31
C LYS A 39 3.39 -2.42 -0.07
N ILE A 40 3.26 -3.08 1.07
CA ILE A 40 3.10 -2.44 2.37
C ILE A 40 4.38 -2.69 3.18
N VAL A 41 5.00 -1.62 3.66
CA VAL A 41 6.17 -1.70 4.54
C VAL A 41 5.86 -1.00 5.85
N VAL A 42 5.98 -1.72 6.96
CA VAL A 42 5.76 -1.19 8.31
C VAL A 42 7.10 -1.10 9.03
N ASN A 43 7.43 0.10 9.52
CA ASN A 43 8.68 0.41 10.23
C ASN A 43 9.95 -0.05 9.48
N GLU A 44 9.96 0.03 8.15
CA GLU A 44 11.07 -0.39 7.28
C GLU A 44 11.45 -1.89 7.32
N GLU A 45 10.98 -2.65 8.32
CA GLU A 45 11.35 -4.04 8.56
C GLU A 45 10.30 -5.05 8.08
N TYR A 46 9.02 -4.70 8.22
CA TYR A 46 7.94 -5.65 7.98
C TYR A 46 7.28 -5.42 6.62
N HIS A 47 7.55 -6.33 5.69
CA HIS A 47 7.06 -6.27 4.32
C HIS A 47 5.87 -7.20 4.10
N LEU A 48 4.84 -6.67 3.45
CA LEU A 48 3.67 -7.40 3.01
C LEU A 48 3.30 -6.99 1.59
N TYR A 49 2.59 -7.89 0.91
CA TYR A 49 2.00 -7.61 -0.39
C TYR A 49 0.51 -7.90 -0.35
N TYR A 50 -0.26 -6.99 -0.91
CA TYR A 50 -1.68 -7.17 -1.18
C TYR A 50 -1.91 -7.11 -2.69
N TYR A 51 -2.24 -8.26 -3.28
CA TYR A 51 -2.56 -8.35 -4.70
C TYR A 51 -3.89 -7.63 -4.97
N GLN A 52 -3.86 -6.68 -5.89
CA GLN A 52 -5.02 -5.87 -6.18
C GLN A 52 -6.14 -6.68 -6.84
N ARG A 53 -7.37 -6.33 -6.52
CA ARG A 53 -8.58 -6.90 -7.14
C ARG A 53 -9.29 -5.89 -8.05
N MET A 54 -8.75 -4.68 -8.11
CA MET A 54 -9.21 -3.53 -8.86
C MET A 54 -8.00 -2.70 -9.24
N ASP A 55 -8.10 -2.01 -10.37
CA ASP A 55 -7.04 -1.10 -10.82
C ASP A 55 -6.86 0.07 -9.80
N PRO A 56 -5.68 0.22 -9.22
CA PRO A 56 -5.38 1.17 -8.15
C PRO A 56 -5.32 2.60 -8.69
N HIS A 57 -5.13 2.80 -9.99
CA HIS A 57 -5.14 4.13 -10.62
C HIS A 57 -6.52 4.79 -10.57
N HIS A 58 -7.58 4.04 -10.29
CA HIS A 58 -8.91 4.61 -10.04
C HIS A 58 -9.11 5.12 -8.60
N ALA A 59 -8.15 4.93 -7.69
CA ALA A 59 -8.26 5.45 -6.33
C ALA A 59 -7.95 6.96 -6.31
N ASP A 60 -8.93 7.76 -5.88
CA ASP A 60 -8.85 9.22 -5.78
C ASP A 60 -8.90 9.72 -4.32
N GLN A 61 -9.12 8.81 -3.36
CA GLN A 61 -9.30 9.13 -1.96
C GLN A 61 -8.57 8.14 -1.05
N ILE A 62 -7.85 8.68 -0.07
CA ILE A 62 -7.29 7.94 1.05
C ILE A 62 -8.08 8.28 2.31
N THR A 63 -8.49 7.26 3.06
CA THR A 63 -9.18 7.42 4.35
C THR A 63 -8.40 6.72 5.46
N ILE A 64 -8.05 7.47 6.51
CA ILE A 64 -7.43 6.95 7.73
C ILE A 64 -8.44 7.13 8.87
N ALA A 65 -8.83 6.04 9.52
CA ALA A 65 -9.88 6.06 10.54
C ALA A 65 -9.66 4.96 11.58
N GLY A 66 -10.25 5.15 12.77
CA GLY A 66 -10.12 4.25 13.92
C GLY A 66 -9.46 4.93 15.10
N ASP A 67 -8.91 4.13 16.02
CA ASP A 67 -8.14 4.61 17.17
C ASP A 67 -6.69 4.85 16.76
N VAL A 68 -6.42 6.02 16.17
CA VAL A 68 -5.12 6.39 15.61
C VAL A 68 -4.85 7.88 15.76
N LEU A 69 -3.62 8.22 16.14
CA LEU A 69 -3.07 9.58 16.05
C LEU A 69 -2.19 9.66 14.80
N VAL A 70 -2.57 10.49 13.83
CA VAL A 70 -1.82 10.66 12.59
C VAL A 70 -0.86 11.84 12.72
N ASN A 71 0.43 11.58 12.61
CA ASN A 71 1.45 12.63 12.71
C ASN A 71 1.67 13.35 11.37
N ALA A 72 1.78 12.60 10.27
CA ALA A 72 1.98 13.12 8.93
C ALA A 72 1.44 12.12 7.90
N VAL A 73 1.10 12.65 6.72
CA VAL A 73 0.78 11.89 5.51
C VAL A 73 1.53 12.55 4.37
N ASP A 74 2.24 11.75 3.59
CA ASP A 74 2.95 12.21 2.39
C ASP A 74 2.55 11.35 1.20
N ILE A 75 2.50 11.97 0.02
CA ILE A 75 2.18 11.30 -1.25
C ILE A 75 3.31 11.63 -2.23
N ALA A 76 4.06 10.60 -2.60
CA ALA A 76 5.13 10.70 -3.58
C ALA A 76 4.76 9.95 -4.86
N TYR A 77 5.26 10.44 -5.98
CA TYR A 77 5.17 9.78 -7.27
C TYR A 77 6.55 9.20 -7.60
N ALA A 78 6.59 7.98 -8.13
CA ALA A 78 7.84 7.42 -8.64
C ALA A 78 8.28 8.24 -9.86
N GLU A 79 9.56 8.60 -9.94
CA GLU A 79 10.13 9.16 -11.16
C GLU A 79 10.22 8.03 -12.20
N GLU A 80 9.78 8.29 -13.44
CA GLU A 80 9.95 7.33 -14.53
C GLU A 80 11.45 7.20 -14.83
N GLU A 81 12.01 6.00 -14.71
CA GLU A 81 13.37 5.73 -15.20
C GLU A 81 13.33 5.83 -16.74
N GLU A 82 14.04 6.82 -17.30
CA GLU A 82 14.25 6.91 -18.75
C GLU A 82 14.96 5.64 -19.22
N VAL A 83 14.25 4.80 -19.97
CA VAL A 83 14.83 3.61 -20.60
C VAL A 83 15.70 4.10 -21.75
N GLU A 84 17.03 4.04 -21.61
CA GLU A 84 17.95 4.28 -22.72
C GLU A 84 17.68 3.24 -23.81
N GLU A 85 17.04 3.65 -24.92
CA GLU A 85 16.91 2.80 -26.10
C GLU A 85 18.29 2.65 -26.76
N ASP A 86 18.94 1.50 -26.54
CA ASP A 86 20.11 1.09 -27.29
C ASP A 86 19.72 0.88 -28.77
N HIS A 87 19.89 1.93 -29.57
CA HIS A 87 19.86 1.85 -31.03
C HIS A 87 21.10 1.08 -31.52
N ASP A 88 20.97 -0.24 -31.65
CA ASP A 88 21.95 -1.07 -32.34
C ASP A 88 21.79 -0.90 -33.86
N ASN A 89 22.85 -0.39 -34.51
CA ASN A 89 22.91 0.05 -35.91
C ASN A 89 23.16 -1.08 -36.92
#